data_AF-A0A535LZL3-F1
#
_entry.id   AF-A0A535LZL3-F1
#
_cell.length_a   1.000
_cell.length_b   1.000
_cell.length_c   1.000
_cell.angle_alpha   90.00
_cell.angle_beta   90.00
_cell.angle_gamma   90.00
#
_symmetry.space_group_name_H-M   'P 1'
#
loop_
_entity.id
_entity.type
_entity.pdbx_description
1 polymer ?
#
loop_
_entity_poly.entity_id
_entity_poly.type
_entity_poly.pdbx_seq_one_letter_code
_entity_poly.pdbx_strand_id
1 'polypeptide(L)' 'MAAPFQGVGVALVTLFDDHGDVLVDATAEHARSLVDLGMRHVLVCGSTGEAGSLTPDERVALIGAVRRSLPRG' A
#
# COMPACT_ATOMS: atom_id res chain seq x y z
N MET A 1 21.38 -19.24 0.38
CA MET A 1 20.42 -18.39 1.11
C MET A 1 19.10 -18.44 0.37
N ALA A 2 17.98 -18.63 1.08
CA ALA A 2 16.65 -18.46 0.48
C ALA A 2 16.35 -16.96 0.37
N ALA A 3 15.72 -16.52 -0.73
CA ALA A 3 15.38 -15.11 -0.89
C ALA A 3 14.20 -14.73 0.04
N PRO A 4 14.28 -13.60 0.75
CA PRO A 4 13.36 -13.24 1.83
C PRO A 4 11.92 -12.98 1.35
N PHE A 5 11.73 -12.66 0.07
CA PHE A 5 10.43 -12.45 -0.56
C PHE A 5 10.29 -13.32 -1.80
N GLN A 6 9.15 -14.01 -1.95
CA GLN A 6 8.85 -14.89 -3.09
C GLN A 6 7.46 -14.62 -3.66
N GLY A 7 7.31 -14.69 -4.97
CA GLY A 7 6.06 -14.38 -5.67
C GLY A 7 5.94 -12.91 -6.06
N VAL A 8 4.77 -12.51 -6.60
CA VAL A 8 4.56 -11.17 -7.15
C VAL A 8 4.29 -10.16 -6.02
N GLY A 9 5.02 -9.05 -6.03
CA GLY A 9 4.77 -7.90 -5.18
C GLY A 9 4.21 -6.73 -5.98
N VAL A 10 3.16 -6.09 -5.47
CA VAL A 10 2.59 -4.89 -6.09
C VAL A 10 3.24 -3.63 -5.52
N ALA A 11 3.72 -2.75 -6.41
CA ALA A 11 4.03 -1.37 -6.06
C ALA A 11 2.71 -0.59 -5.98
N LEU A 12 2.19 -0.44 -4.77
CA LEU A 12 0.84 0.08 -4.53
C LEU A 12 0.78 1.58 -4.86
N VAL A 13 -0.25 1.97 -5.61
CA VAL A 13 -0.60 3.39 -5.80
C VAL A 13 -1.23 3.94 -4.52
N THR A 14 -0.96 5.21 -4.21
CA THR A 14 -1.73 5.95 -3.21
C THR A 14 -2.91 6.59 -3.92
N LEU A 15 -4.11 6.40 -3.40
CA LEU A 15 -5.30 7.07 -3.91
C LEU A 15 -5.44 8.44 -3.28
N PHE A 16 -5.84 9.41 -4.09
CA PHE A 16 -6.08 10.79 -3.68
C PHE A 16 -7.47 11.20 -4.18
N ASP A 17 -8.10 12.15 -3.50
CA ASP A 17 -9.31 12.79 -4.03
C ASP A 17 -8.98 13.91 -5.02
N ASP A 18 -10.02 14.59 -5.50
CA ASP A 18 -9.89 15.68 -6.48
C ASP A 18 -9.18 16.93 -5.91
N HIS A 19 -8.99 17.00 -4.59
CA HIS A 19 -8.26 18.05 -3.90
C HIS A 19 -6.80 17.67 -3.61
N GLY A 20 -6.42 16.42 -3.86
CA GLY A 20 -5.09 15.88 -3.58
C GLY A 20 -4.94 15.37 -2.15
N ASP A 21 -6.03 15.25 -1.40
CA ASP A 21 -6.00 14.69 -0.05
C ASP A 21 -5.92 13.15 -0.11
N VAL A 22 -5.13 12.56 0.79
CA VAL A 22 -4.86 11.11 0.78
C VAL A 22 -6.10 10.32 1.21
N LEU A 23 -6.55 9.42 0.33
CA LEU A 23 -7.62 8.47 0.62
C LEU A 23 -7.05 7.19 1.26
N VAL A 24 -6.73 7.29 2.55
CA VAL A 24 -6.07 6.21 3.33
C VAL A 24 -6.87 4.90 3.31
N ASP A 25 -8.15 4.95 3.63
CA ASP A 25 -8.98 3.74 3.73
C ASP A 25 -9.21 3.10 2.37
N ALA A 26 -9.49 3.91 1.34
CA ALA A 26 -9.63 3.41 -0.03
C ALA A 26 -8.34 2.76 -0.55
N THR A 27 -7.18 3.33 -0.21
CA THR A 27 -5.88 2.73 -0.55
C THR A 27 -5.69 1.37 0.15
N ALA A 28 -6.11 1.26 1.41
CA ALA A 28 -6.05 0.02 2.18
C ALA A 28 -7.01 -1.06 1.64
N GLU A 29 -8.20 -0.68 1.18
CA GLU A 29 -9.16 -1.57 0.51
C GLU A 29 -8.65 -2.04 -0.85
N HIS A 30 -8.01 -1.15 -1.61
CA HIS A 30 -7.36 -1.50 -2.87
C HIS A 30 -6.24 -2.52 -2.67
N ALA A 31 -5.38 -2.32 -1.65
CA ALA A 31 -4.35 -3.28 -1.28
C ALA A 31 -4.92 -4.66 -0.94
N ARG A 32 -6.01 -4.71 -0.16
CA ARG A 32 -6.70 -5.96 0.17
C ARG A 32 -7.23 -6.66 -1.07
N SER A 33 -7.87 -5.92 -1.98
CA SER A 33 -8.40 -6.47 -3.23
C SER A 33 -7.29 -7.11 -4.07
N LEU A 34 -6.11 -6.49 -4.15
CA LEU A 34 -4.96 -7.04 -4.87
C LEU A 34 -4.40 -8.32 -4.22
N VAL A 35 -4.39 -8.39 -2.89
CA VAL A 35 -4.00 -9.60 -2.16
C VAL A 35 -5.03 -10.72 -2.39
N ASP A 36 -6.33 -10.40 -2.37
CA ASP A 36 -7.40 -11.35 -2.66
C ASP A 36 -7.30 -11.89 -4.12
N LEU A 37 -6.74 -11.10 -5.04
CA LEU A 37 -6.42 -11.50 -6.43
C LEU A 37 -5.08 -12.25 -6.58
N GLY A 38 -4.34 -12.49 -5.50
CA GLY A 38 -3.15 -13.35 -5.47
C GLY A 38 -1.80 -12.62 -5.37
N MET A 39 -1.77 -11.30 -5.17
CA MET A 39 -0.52 -10.60 -4.84
C MET A 39 0.04 -11.12 -3.51
N ARG A 40 1.36 -11.38 -3.50
CA ARG A 40 2.06 -11.95 -2.33
C ARG A 40 2.68 -10.89 -1.43
N HIS A 41 3.02 -9.74 -2.00
CA HIS A 41 3.62 -8.62 -1.27
C HIS A 41 2.97 -7.30 -1.68
N VAL A 42 2.88 -6.36 -0.76
CA VAL A 42 2.36 -5.01 -1.01
C VAL A 42 3.42 -4.02 -0.57
N LEU A 43 3.91 -3.22 -1.52
CA LEU A 43 4.91 -2.18 -1.27
C LEU A 43 4.19 -0.82 -1.23
N VAL A 44 4.10 -0.23 -0.04
CA VAL A 44 3.39 1.02 0.23
C VAL A 44 4.40 2.17 0.27
N CYS A 45 3.98 3.38 -0.13
CA CYS A 45 4.85 4.57 -0.15
C CYS A 45 6.13 4.38 -0.99
N GLY A 46 6.02 3.63 -2.10
CA GLY A 46 7.06 3.58 -3.13
C GLY A 46 6.94 4.75 -4.11
N SER A 47 7.77 4.77 -5.16
CA SER A 47 7.66 5.80 -6.22
C SER A 47 6.29 5.78 -6.89
N THR A 48 5.75 4.60 -7.19
CA THR A 48 4.39 4.43 -7.71
C THR A 48 3.30 4.88 -6.75
N GLY A 49 3.58 4.87 -5.45
CA GLY A 49 2.69 5.38 -4.40
C GLY A 49 2.87 6.86 -4.12
N GLU A 50 3.55 7.60 -5.00
CA GLU A 50 3.78 9.04 -4.89
C GLU A 50 4.43 9.47 -3.57
N ALA A 51 5.39 8.69 -3.07
CA ALA A 51 6.02 8.95 -1.78
C ALA A 51 6.54 10.40 -1.63
N GLY A 52 7.10 10.98 -2.70
CA GLY A 52 7.62 12.35 -2.69
C GLY A 52 6.56 13.42 -2.39
N SER A 53 5.29 13.12 -2.63
CA SER A 53 4.14 14.01 -2.41
C SER A 53 3.47 13.81 -1.04
N LEU A 54 3.88 12.79 -0.29
CA LEU A 54 3.31 12.44 1.00
C LEU A 54 4.12 13.00 2.16
N THR A 55 3.41 13.60 3.12
CA THR A 55 3.94 13.95 4.44
C THR A 55 4.34 12.70 5.24
N PRO A 56 5.19 12.85 6.28
CA PRO A 56 5.52 11.74 7.17
C PRO A 56 4.29 11.10 7.82
N ASP A 57 3.31 11.90 8.24
CA ASP A 57 2.12 11.40 8.93
C ASP A 57 1.20 10.62 7.99
N GLU A 58 1.03 11.08 6.75
CA GLU A 58 0.28 10.34 5.72
C GLU A 58 0.94 8.99 5.41
N ARG A 59 2.28 8.95 5.34
CA ARG A 59 3.01 7.68 5.15
C ARG A 59 2.76 6.71 6.29
N VAL A 60 2.78 7.18 7.53
CA VAL A 60 2.49 6.35 8.72
C VAL A 60 1.04 5.88 8.70
N ALA A 61 0.09 6.75 8.35
CA ALA A 61 -1.32 6.42 8.24
C ALA A 61 -1.56 5.33 7.19
N LEU A 62 -0.99 5.47 5.99
CA LEU A 62 -1.08 4.50 4.89
C LEU A 62 -0.49 3.14 5.28
N ILE A 63 0.74 3.11 5.81
CA ILE A 63 1.37 1.86 6.25
C ILE A 63 0.52 1.18 7.32
N GLY A 64 0.03 1.93 8.29
CA GLY A 64 -0.81 1.42 9.36
C GLY A 64 -2.15 0.87 8.85
N ALA A 65 -2.84 1.60 7.98
CA ALA A 65 -4.13 1.20 7.42
C ALA A 65 -4.00 -0.04 6.54
N VAL A 66 -3.04 -0.05 5.61
CA VAL A 66 -2.77 -1.21 4.76
C VAL A 66 -2.38 -2.42 5.62
N ARG A 67 -1.51 -2.27 6.62
CA ARG A 67 -1.15 -3.41 7.48
C ARG A 67 -2.35 -4.01 8.22
N ARG A 68 -3.31 -3.17 8.65
CA ARG A 68 -4.54 -3.60 9.33
C ARG A 68 -5.55 -4.24 8.39
N SER A 69 -5.60 -3.83 7.11
CA SER A 69 -6.55 -4.38 6.14
C SER A 69 -6.14 -5.76 5.59
N LEU A 70 -4.86 -6.12 5.70
CA LEU A 70 -4.31 -7.36 5.16
C LEU A 70 -4.25 -8.51 6.19
N PRO A 71 -4.34 -9.78 5.74
CA PRO A 71 -4.13 -10.95 6.60
C PRO A 71 -2.78 -10.92 7.32
N ARG A 72 -2.67 -11.69 8.41
CA ARG A 72 -1.36 -11.97 9.00
C ARG A 72 -0.64 -12.98 8.11
N GLY A 73 0.42 -12.54 7.45
CA GLY A 73 1.40 -13.40 6.79
C GLY A 73 2.37 -14.03 7.77
#